data_AF-F7CYM5-F1
#
_entry.id   AF-F7CYM5-F1
#
_cell.length_a   1.000
_cell.length_b   1.000
_cell.length_c   1.000
_cell.angle_alpha   90.00
_cell.angle_beta   90.00
_cell.angle_gamma   90.00
#
_symmetry.space_group_name_H-M   'P 1'
#
loop_
_entity.id
_entity.type
_entity.pdbx_description
1 polymer ?
#
loop_
_entity_poly.entity_id
_entity_poly.type
_entity_poly.pdbx_seq_one_letter_code
_entity_poly.pdbx_strand_id
1 'polypeptide(L)'
;MCSLYSSILLRIFASVLNVKESKASERTVVVAGLPVALFSDELLAILVKSHFQDVKNEGGVVEGVIYPTRTKGVAYVTFREKKVAENVIRKKNHYLEKKVIPTPLKVSHLSEKVFSSVNAILDLSVFRSQIVLESLVMDLKRKIPTLCFSCLGPSGTISVRGSFLAMKRLRESLLSKASSLLEKNRNFITEGRKWDRQSPRRSLQRSNSVEPLRPSVPKTSRSGETLILDTDVFLYLKKKCKSYESILKSFHVLCQERVDGELTTICIQNAYAVSLPNNETNVKKLIEELSHVLHFELRKETINLEGKEAREKRNINVACEQLSSKYPQVLINSCKTHIDIIGSSSDTYSFKKEVMKLLRQRVRK
;
A
#
# COMPACT_ATOMS: atom_id res chain seq x y z
N MET A 1 -29.78 14.83 2.97
CA MET A 1 -28.79 13.79 3.34
C MET A 1 -28.40 12.91 2.15
N CYS A 2 -29.35 12.40 1.34
CA CYS A 2 -28.99 11.52 0.20
C CYS A 2 -28.16 12.20 -0.92
N SER A 3 -28.38 13.48 -1.21
CA SER A 3 -27.67 14.17 -2.31
C SER A 3 -26.15 14.30 -2.06
N LEU A 4 -25.71 14.73 -0.87
CA LEU A 4 -24.28 14.89 -0.59
C LEU A 4 -23.54 13.53 -0.52
N TYR A 5 -24.18 12.51 0.08
CA TYR A 5 -23.66 11.15 0.13
C TYR A 5 -23.60 10.47 -1.25
N SER A 6 -24.51 10.83 -2.16
CA SER A 6 -24.49 10.37 -3.56
C SER A 6 -23.54 11.17 -4.45
N SER A 7 -23.09 12.36 -4.02
CA SER A 7 -22.31 13.29 -4.85
C SER A 7 -20.80 13.07 -4.81
N ILE A 8 -20.25 12.37 -3.79
CA ILE A 8 -18.83 12.01 -3.76
C ILE A 8 -18.60 10.83 -4.69
N LEU A 9 -18.37 11.13 -5.97
CA LEU A 9 -18.11 10.10 -6.97
C LEU A 9 -16.65 9.66 -6.90
N LEU A 10 -16.42 8.50 -6.27
CA LEU A 10 -15.13 7.83 -6.26
C LEU A 10 -15.15 6.69 -7.28
N ARG A 11 -14.44 6.87 -8.40
CA ARG A 11 -14.24 5.79 -9.38
C ARG A 11 -12.94 5.09 -9.09
N ILE A 12 -13.02 3.84 -8.63
CA ILE A 12 -11.87 3.01 -8.29
C ILE A 12 -11.55 2.11 -9.47
N PHE A 13 -10.30 2.15 -9.91
CA PHE A 13 -9.74 1.26 -10.90
C PHE A 13 -8.61 0.46 -10.25
N ALA A 14 -8.72 -0.87 -10.29
CA ALA A 14 -7.58 -1.73 -10.03
C ALA A 14 -6.59 -1.53 -11.18
N SER A 15 -5.39 -1.06 -10.86
CA SER A 15 -4.29 -1.19 -11.82
C SER A 15 -3.44 -2.35 -11.35
N VAL A 16 -3.41 -3.40 -12.16
CA VAL A 16 -2.26 -4.29 -12.15
C VAL A 16 -1.07 -3.36 -12.40
N LEU A 17 -0.05 -3.43 -11.56
CA LEU A 17 1.28 -3.06 -12.02
C LEU A 17 1.63 -4.11 -13.08
N ASN A 18 0.97 -4.04 -14.25
CA ASN A 18 1.45 -4.59 -15.50
C ASN A 18 2.62 -3.68 -15.84
N VAL A 19 3.66 -3.82 -15.05
CA VAL A 19 5.01 -3.69 -15.52
C VAL A 19 5.07 -4.80 -16.56
N LYS A 20 4.60 -4.51 -17.78
CA LYS A 20 5.29 -5.00 -18.98
C LYS A 20 6.74 -4.76 -18.63
N GLU A 21 7.43 -5.83 -18.24
CA GLU A 21 8.78 -5.89 -17.71
C GLU A 21 9.51 -4.63 -18.12
N SER A 22 9.43 -3.59 -17.29
CA SER A 22 9.87 -2.29 -17.73
C SER A 22 11.36 -2.48 -17.76
N LYS A 23 11.96 -2.44 -18.95
CA LYS A 23 13.41 -2.47 -19.08
C LYS A 23 14.08 -1.42 -18.16
N ALA A 24 13.34 -0.43 -17.66
CA ALA A 24 13.82 0.50 -16.64
C ALA A 24 13.98 -0.11 -15.23
N SER A 25 13.17 -1.09 -14.81
CA SER A 25 13.27 -1.72 -13.48
C SER A 25 14.62 -2.40 -13.26
N GLU A 26 15.05 -3.21 -14.24
CA GLU A 26 16.35 -3.89 -14.21
C GLU A 26 17.56 -2.92 -14.25
N ARG A 27 17.32 -1.68 -14.70
CA ARG A 27 18.33 -0.62 -14.76
C ARG A 27 18.19 0.37 -13.61
N THR A 28 17.27 0.15 -12.68
CA THR A 28 17.01 1.06 -11.57
C THR A 28 17.50 0.47 -10.26
N VAL A 29 18.20 1.29 -9.48
CA VAL A 29 18.69 0.93 -8.16
C VAL A 29 18.02 1.78 -7.09
N VAL A 30 17.83 1.21 -5.91
CA VAL A 30 17.36 1.88 -4.70
C VAL A 30 18.58 2.31 -3.90
N VAL A 31 18.64 3.59 -3.54
CA VAL A 31 19.71 4.19 -2.76
C VAL A 31 19.14 4.65 -1.43
N ALA A 32 19.53 4.03 -0.33
CA ALA A 32 19.09 4.35 1.02
C ALA A 32 20.23 4.92 1.87
N GLY A 33 19.87 5.65 2.93
CA GLY A 33 20.84 6.27 3.85
C GLY A 33 21.18 7.71 3.50
N LEU A 34 20.34 8.42 2.74
CA LEU A 34 20.61 9.80 2.36
C LEU A 34 20.46 10.75 3.57
N PRO A 35 21.34 11.76 3.71
CA PRO A 35 21.34 12.69 4.84
C PRO A 35 20.25 13.77 4.71
N VAL A 36 19.00 13.39 4.97
CA VAL A 36 17.79 14.24 4.82
C VAL A 36 17.83 15.50 5.70
N ALA A 37 18.52 15.46 6.85
CA ALA A 37 18.58 16.59 7.77
C ALA A 37 19.61 17.67 7.37
N LEU A 38 20.50 17.37 6.42
CA LEU A 38 21.64 18.23 6.10
C LEU A 38 21.49 18.97 4.77
N PHE A 39 20.58 18.52 3.90
CA PHE A 39 20.46 19.02 2.52
C PHE A 39 18.99 19.14 2.10
N SER A 40 18.70 20.07 1.20
CA SER A 40 17.39 20.16 0.56
C SER A 40 17.16 19.00 -0.41
N ASP A 41 15.90 18.72 -0.72
CA ASP A 41 15.58 17.58 -1.58
C ASP A 41 16.17 17.70 -2.99
N GLU A 42 16.18 18.90 -3.54
CA GLU A 42 16.78 19.18 -4.85
C GLU A 42 18.30 18.95 -4.84
N LEU A 43 18.99 19.40 -3.79
CA LEU A 43 20.41 19.16 -3.63
C LEU A 43 20.72 17.67 -3.46
N LEU A 44 19.92 16.92 -2.70
CA LEU A 44 20.08 15.47 -2.55
C LEU A 44 19.91 14.75 -3.89
N ALA A 45 18.90 15.12 -4.69
CA ALA A 45 18.70 14.54 -6.01
C ALA A 45 19.93 14.77 -6.92
N ILE A 46 20.50 15.98 -6.91
CA ILE A 46 21.70 16.34 -7.67
C ILE A 46 22.93 15.57 -7.17
N LEU A 47 23.13 15.50 -5.85
CA LEU A 47 24.25 14.78 -5.24
C LEU A 47 24.21 13.28 -5.56
N VAL A 48 23.03 12.67 -5.43
CA VAL A 48 22.81 11.27 -5.81
C VAL A 48 23.11 11.07 -7.28
N LYS A 49 22.58 11.94 -8.16
CA LYS A 49 22.83 11.86 -9.60
C LYS A 49 24.33 11.92 -9.91
N SER A 50 25.03 12.90 -9.37
CA SER A 50 26.47 13.09 -9.58
C SER A 50 27.27 11.88 -9.06
N HIS A 51 26.92 11.35 -7.88
CA HIS A 51 27.61 10.22 -7.27
C HIS A 51 27.55 8.97 -8.16
N PHE A 52 26.38 8.66 -8.72
CA PHE A 52 26.16 7.49 -9.58
C PHE A 52 26.50 7.73 -11.05
N GLN A 53 26.85 8.96 -11.43
CA GLN A 53 27.49 9.24 -12.73
C GLN A 53 29.01 9.04 -12.68
N ASP A 54 29.62 9.06 -11.50
CA ASP A 54 31.06 8.89 -11.35
C ASP A 54 31.47 7.42 -11.56
N VAL A 55 32.39 7.21 -12.49
CA VAL A 55 32.96 5.90 -12.82
C VAL A 55 33.72 5.29 -11.64
N LYS A 56 34.28 6.10 -10.74
CA LYS A 56 34.91 5.64 -9.48
C LYS A 56 33.92 4.91 -8.59
N ASN A 57 32.64 5.26 -8.69
CA ASN A 57 31.54 4.63 -7.96
C ASN A 57 30.92 3.46 -8.73
N GLU A 58 31.60 2.93 -9.76
CA GLU A 58 31.06 1.96 -10.70
C GLU A 58 29.82 2.49 -11.45
N GLY A 59 29.64 3.81 -11.43
CA GLY A 59 28.52 4.52 -12.03
C GLY A 59 28.59 4.59 -13.55
N GLY A 60 27.64 5.30 -14.13
CA GLY A 60 27.55 5.46 -15.58
C GLY A 60 26.47 6.46 -15.98
N VAL A 61 25.97 6.36 -17.21
CA VAL A 61 24.95 7.31 -17.70
C VAL A 61 23.65 7.11 -16.92
N VAL A 62 23.34 8.06 -16.03
CA VAL A 62 22.07 8.14 -15.30
C VAL A 62 21.00 8.81 -16.15
N GLU A 63 19.92 8.11 -16.44
CA GLU A 63 18.74 8.65 -17.14
C GLU A 63 17.88 9.51 -16.22
N GLY A 64 17.73 9.10 -14.96
CA GLY A 64 16.89 9.82 -14.01
C GLY A 64 17.18 9.48 -12.56
N VAL A 65 16.91 10.45 -11.69
CA VAL A 65 16.90 10.27 -10.23
C VAL A 65 15.53 10.71 -9.73
N ILE A 66 14.89 9.84 -8.95
CA ILE A 66 13.63 10.13 -8.28
C ILE A 66 13.94 10.36 -6.80
N TYR A 67 13.86 11.63 -6.39
CA TYR A 67 13.94 12.07 -5.01
C TYR A 67 13.19 13.42 -4.88
N PRO A 68 12.46 13.69 -3.77
CA PRO A 68 12.23 12.81 -2.63
C PRO A 68 11.32 11.63 -3.01
N THR A 69 11.51 10.50 -2.33
CA THR A 69 10.56 9.39 -2.41
C THR A 69 9.64 9.38 -1.19
N ARG A 70 8.66 8.47 -1.17
CA ARG A 70 7.77 8.30 -0.01
C ARG A 70 8.52 7.93 1.27
N THR A 71 9.69 7.29 1.14
CA THR A 71 10.57 6.95 2.26
C THR A 71 11.65 8.02 2.34
N LYS A 72 11.63 8.81 3.41
CA LYS A 72 12.68 9.80 3.67
C LYS A 72 14.04 9.11 3.66
N GLY A 73 14.99 9.72 2.96
CA GLY A 73 16.36 9.20 2.88
C GLY A 73 16.57 8.10 1.82
N VAL A 74 15.57 7.86 0.96
CA VAL A 74 15.64 6.88 -0.12
C VAL A 74 15.42 7.57 -1.47
N ALA A 75 16.27 7.26 -2.45
CA ALA A 75 16.16 7.68 -3.86
C ALA A 75 16.11 6.46 -4.79
N TYR A 76 15.56 6.66 -6.00
CA TYR A 76 15.70 5.71 -7.11
C TYR A 76 16.58 6.30 -8.19
N VAL A 77 17.53 5.52 -8.70
CA VAL A 77 18.46 5.94 -9.75
C VAL A 77 18.32 4.99 -10.93
N THR A 78 17.90 5.50 -12.08
CA THR A 78 17.74 4.72 -13.32
C THR A 78 18.92 4.98 -14.25
N PHE A 79 19.63 3.91 -14.61
CA PHE A 79 20.78 3.94 -15.52
C PHE A 79 20.35 3.65 -16.95
N ARG A 80 21.11 4.13 -17.93
CA ARG A 80 20.92 3.76 -19.34
C ARG A 80 21.19 2.27 -19.58
N GLU A 81 22.19 1.72 -18.90
CA GLU A 81 22.64 0.33 -19.09
C GLU A 81 22.38 -0.53 -17.84
N LYS A 82 21.86 -1.74 -18.05
CA LYS A 82 21.62 -2.72 -16.97
C LYS A 82 22.89 -3.12 -16.25
N LYS A 83 23.98 -3.31 -16.99
CA LYS A 83 25.29 -3.71 -16.46
C LYS A 83 25.82 -2.70 -15.43
N VAL A 84 25.55 -1.41 -15.62
CA VAL A 84 25.93 -0.36 -14.66
C VAL A 84 25.17 -0.53 -13.35
N ALA A 85 23.85 -0.73 -13.40
CA ALA A 85 23.05 -0.98 -12.19
C ALA A 85 23.58 -2.19 -11.39
N GLU A 86 23.95 -3.28 -12.07
CA GLU A 86 24.55 -4.47 -11.44
C GLU A 86 25.93 -4.20 -10.82
N ASN A 87 26.78 -3.43 -11.51
CA ASN A 87 28.12 -3.08 -11.03
C ASN A 87 28.07 -2.21 -9.77
N VAL A 88 27.23 -1.18 -9.79
CA VAL A 88 26.98 -0.30 -8.65
C VAL A 88 26.52 -1.14 -7.46
N ILE A 89 25.51 -2.00 -7.61
CA ILE A 89 25.02 -2.85 -6.51
C ILE A 89 26.09 -3.82 -5.98
N ARG A 90 26.99 -4.29 -6.85
CA ARG A 90 28.10 -5.16 -6.44
C ARG A 90 29.14 -4.42 -5.60
N LYS A 91 29.29 -3.11 -5.79
CA LYS A 91 30.14 -2.25 -4.96
C LYS A 91 29.46 -2.09 -3.60
N LYS A 92 29.90 -2.88 -2.61
CA LYS A 92 29.31 -2.86 -1.25
C LYS A 92 29.49 -1.53 -0.51
N ASN A 93 30.45 -0.71 -0.93
CA ASN A 93 30.83 0.51 -0.25
C ASN A 93 30.55 1.72 -1.16
N HIS A 94 29.47 2.43 -0.85
CA HIS A 94 29.19 3.74 -1.41
C HIS A 94 29.18 4.77 -0.28
N TYR A 95 29.90 5.87 -0.48
CA TYR A 95 29.92 6.98 0.46
C TYR A 95 29.56 8.25 -0.30
N LEU A 96 28.55 8.98 0.18
CA LEU A 96 28.25 10.27 -0.38
C LEU A 96 29.28 11.27 0.15
N GLU A 97 30.33 11.53 -0.63
CA GLU A 97 31.43 12.41 -0.25
C GLU A 97 31.14 13.85 -0.67
N LYS A 98 30.57 14.65 0.24
CA LYS A 98 30.78 16.11 0.25
C LYS A 98 30.42 16.73 1.61
N LYS A 99 31.38 17.47 2.15
CA LYS A 99 31.41 18.23 3.42
C LYS A 99 31.24 17.39 4.70
N VAL A 100 32.40 17.20 5.34
CA VAL A 100 32.69 16.83 6.75
C VAL A 100 32.36 15.40 7.20
N ILE A 101 31.29 14.75 6.72
CA ILE A 101 30.95 13.38 7.16
C ILE A 101 30.63 12.46 5.97
N PRO A 102 31.51 11.49 5.65
CA PRO A 102 31.20 10.43 4.68
C PRO A 102 29.95 9.67 5.14
N THR A 103 28.85 9.81 4.40
CA THR A 103 27.60 9.12 4.74
C THR A 103 27.51 7.82 3.95
N PRO A 104 27.49 6.64 4.61
CA PRO A 104 27.40 5.37 3.92
C PRO A 104 26.02 5.21 3.27
N LEU A 105 26.02 4.88 1.98
CA LEU A 105 24.81 4.59 1.21
C LEU A 105 24.64 3.09 1.03
N LYS A 106 23.40 2.62 1.20
CA LYS A 106 23.01 1.24 0.89
C LYS A 106 22.35 1.22 -0.48
N VAL A 107 22.95 0.50 -1.44
CA VAL A 107 22.42 0.34 -2.79
C VAL A 107 21.85 -1.07 -2.95
N SER A 108 20.64 -1.19 -3.47
CA SER A 108 19.99 -2.46 -3.79
C SER A 108 19.21 -2.39 -5.10
N HIS A 109 18.81 -3.54 -5.64
CA HIS A 109 17.94 -3.58 -6.82
C HIS A 109 16.58 -2.97 -6.54
N LEU A 110 15.99 -2.36 -7.57
CA LEU A 110 14.56 -2.07 -7.56
C LEU A 110 13.81 -3.39 -7.73
N SER A 111 13.24 -3.90 -6.65
CA SER A 111 12.32 -5.04 -6.67
C SER A 111 10.87 -4.56 -6.76
N GLU A 112 10.01 -5.37 -7.38
CA GLU A 112 8.60 -5.06 -7.49
C GLU A 112 7.95 -5.06 -6.09
N LYS A 113 7.07 -4.08 -5.85
CA LYS A 113 6.24 -4.12 -4.65
C LYS A 113 5.27 -5.27 -4.80
N VAL A 114 5.04 -6.02 -3.73
CA VAL A 114 4.06 -7.13 -3.70
C VAL A 114 2.66 -6.68 -4.11
N PHE A 115 2.35 -5.39 -3.97
CA PHE A 115 0.98 -4.92 -3.98
C PHE A 115 0.57 -4.23 -5.27
N SER A 116 -0.56 -4.67 -5.80
CA SER A 116 -1.31 -3.93 -6.81
C SER A 116 -1.70 -2.56 -6.25
N SER A 117 -1.37 -1.50 -6.99
CA SER A 117 -1.79 -0.14 -6.64
C SER A 117 -3.19 0.11 -7.18
N VAL A 118 -4.04 0.68 -6.37
CA VAL A 118 -5.36 1.14 -6.78
C VAL A 118 -5.24 2.60 -7.21
N ASN A 119 -5.78 2.91 -8.38
CA ASN A 119 -5.94 4.29 -8.84
C ASN A 119 -7.40 4.68 -8.68
N ALA A 120 -7.64 5.87 -8.16
CA ALA A 120 -8.96 6.44 -8.09
C ALA A 120 -8.98 7.86 -8.65
N ILE A 121 -10.05 8.20 -9.34
CA ILE A 121 -10.35 9.59 -9.71
C ILE A 121 -11.39 10.08 -8.72
N LEU A 122 -11.05 11.14 -8.00
CA LEU A 122 -11.94 11.80 -7.06
C LEU A 122 -12.40 13.12 -7.64
N ASP A 123 -13.69 13.35 -7.60
CA ASP A 123 -14.27 14.67 -7.79
C ASP A 123 -14.49 15.35 -6.44
N LEU A 124 -13.71 16.39 -6.15
CA LEU A 124 -13.81 17.17 -4.92
C LEU A 124 -14.66 18.43 -5.10
N SER A 125 -15.23 18.68 -6.29
CA SER A 125 -16.00 19.89 -6.59
C SER A 125 -17.17 20.11 -5.62
N VAL A 126 -17.72 19.02 -5.07
CA VAL A 126 -18.79 19.01 -4.05
C VAL A 126 -18.43 19.77 -2.77
N PHE A 127 -17.14 19.95 -2.49
CA PHE A 127 -16.65 20.67 -1.32
C PHE A 127 -16.38 22.16 -1.58
N ARG A 128 -16.36 22.62 -2.85
CA ARG A 128 -15.93 23.98 -3.23
C ARG A 128 -16.72 25.10 -2.55
N SER A 129 -18.01 24.89 -2.33
CA SER A 129 -18.88 25.87 -1.69
C SER A 129 -18.65 26.00 -0.18
N GLN A 130 -17.93 25.06 0.42
CA GLN A 130 -17.80 24.95 1.88
C GLN A 130 -16.35 25.08 2.36
N ILE A 131 -15.36 24.66 1.55
CA ILE A 131 -13.95 24.67 1.91
C ILE A 131 -13.03 24.90 0.70
N VAL A 132 -11.85 25.46 0.98
CA VAL A 132 -10.75 25.55 0.00
C VAL A 132 -10.21 24.15 -0.30
N LEU A 133 -10.26 23.74 -1.57
CA LEU A 133 -9.94 22.36 -1.98
C LEU A 133 -8.45 22.02 -1.74
N GLU A 134 -7.56 22.98 -1.91
CA GLU A 134 -6.12 22.84 -1.68
C GLU A 134 -5.86 22.47 -0.22
N SER A 135 -6.56 23.11 0.72
CA SER A 135 -6.48 22.80 2.15
C SER A 135 -6.97 21.38 2.45
N LEU A 136 -8.08 20.95 1.83
CA LEU A 136 -8.57 19.58 1.95
C LEU A 136 -7.53 18.56 1.47
N VAL A 137 -6.94 18.79 0.30
CA VAL A 137 -5.93 17.90 -0.27
C VAL A 137 -4.70 17.83 0.64
N MET A 138 -4.26 18.96 1.20
CA MET A 138 -3.16 18.99 2.16
C MET A 138 -3.48 18.24 3.47
N ASP A 139 -4.70 18.39 3.99
CA ASP A 139 -5.17 17.64 5.16
C ASP A 139 -5.18 16.13 4.89
N LEU A 140 -5.66 15.70 3.71
CA LEU A 140 -5.70 14.29 3.32
C LEU A 140 -4.29 13.72 3.14
N LYS A 141 -3.37 14.47 2.52
CA LYS A 141 -1.95 14.11 2.42
C LYS A 141 -1.32 13.91 3.80
N ARG A 142 -1.62 14.81 4.76
CA ARG A 142 -1.13 14.71 6.14
C ARG A 142 -1.71 13.49 6.87
N LYS A 143 -3.01 13.23 6.72
CA LYS A 143 -3.70 12.10 7.38
C LYS A 143 -3.30 10.74 6.81
N ILE A 144 -3.06 10.66 5.50
CA ILE A 144 -2.77 9.40 4.81
C ILE A 144 -1.55 9.60 3.90
N PRO A 145 -0.34 9.70 4.49
CA PRO A 145 0.90 10.01 3.74
C PRO A 145 1.30 8.90 2.76
N THR A 146 0.65 7.74 2.84
CA THR A 146 0.88 6.60 1.97
C THR A 146 0.18 6.71 0.61
N LEU A 147 -0.65 7.72 0.41
CA LEU A 147 -1.31 8.01 -0.86
C LEU A 147 -0.52 9.01 -1.68
N CYS A 148 -0.40 8.75 -2.98
CA CYS A 148 0.08 9.74 -3.95
C CYS A 148 -1.13 10.46 -4.55
N PHE A 149 -1.09 11.78 -4.53
CA PHE A 149 -2.12 12.64 -5.10
C PHE A 149 -1.53 13.40 -6.29
N SER A 150 -2.27 13.51 -7.38
CA SER A 150 -1.95 14.42 -8.48
C SER A 150 -2.16 15.88 -8.07
N CYS A 151 -1.75 16.80 -8.94
CA CYS A 151 -2.19 18.19 -8.87
C CYS A 151 -3.72 18.27 -8.93
N LEU A 152 -4.29 19.28 -8.27
CA LEU A 152 -5.71 19.59 -8.33
C LEU A 152 -6.05 20.16 -9.71
N GLY A 153 -6.92 19.46 -10.44
CA GLY A 153 -7.39 19.92 -11.73
C GLY A 153 -8.32 21.13 -11.61
N PRO A 154 -8.44 21.94 -12.68
CA PRO A 154 -9.34 23.10 -12.69
C PRO A 154 -10.82 22.74 -12.51
N SER A 155 -11.22 21.49 -12.83
CA SER A 155 -12.55 20.93 -12.56
C SER A 155 -12.77 20.48 -11.11
N GLY A 156 -11.73 20.50 -10.27
CA GLY A 156 -11.80 20.04 -8.89
C GLY A 156 -11.56 18.54 -8.74
N THR A 157 -11.11 17.88 -9.81
CA THR A 157 -10.78 16.47 -9.80
C THR A 157 -9.31 16.24 -9.46
N ILE A 158 -9.03 15.10 -8.82
CA ILE A 158 -7.69 14.61 -8.54
C ILE A 158 -7.59 13.12 -8.85
N SER A 159 -6.42 12.67 -9.29
CA SER A 159 -6.06 11.27 -9.30
C SER A 159 -5.32 10.93 -8.02
N VAL A 160 -5.72 9.82 -7.37
CA VAL A 160 -5.09 9.33 -6.15
C VAL A 160 -4.70 7.87 -6.34
N ARG A 161 -3.47 7.55 -5.95
CA ARG A 161 -2.90 6.20 -6.07
C ARG A 161 -2.42 5.69 -4.71
N GLY A 162 -2.80 4.46 -4.36
CA GLY A 162 -2.32 3.80 -3.15
C GLY A 162 -2.82 2.36 -2.98
N SER A 163 -2.60 1.79 -1.81
CA SER A 163 -3.15 0.46 -1.48
C SER A 163 -4.68 0.53 -1.31
N PHE A 164 -5.35 -0.62 -1.44
CA PHE A 164 -6.78 -0.73 -1.18
C PHE A 164 -7.15 -0.22 0.23
N LEU A 165 -6.38 -0.59 1.25
CA LEU A 165 -6.62 -0.13 2.62
C LEU A 165 -6.48 1.39 2.75
N ALA A 166 -5.49 1.99 2.08
CA ALA A 166 -5.34 3.44 2.08
C ALA A 166 -6.47 4.15 1.31
N MET A 167 -6.99 3.55 0.22
CA MET A 167 -8.20 4.02 -0.47
C MET A 167 -9.46 3.93 0.40
N LYS A 168 -9.60 2.86 1.20
CA LYS A 168 -10.68 2.72 2.17
C LYS A 168 -10.63 3.84 3.23
N ARG A 169 -9.46 4.08 3.82
CA ARG A 169 -9.24 5.20 4.78
C ARG A 169 -9.50 6.57 4.16
N LEU A 170 -9.16 6.75 2.88
CA LEU A 170 -9.46 7.98 2.12
C LEU A 170 -10.97 8.19 2.03
N ARG A 171 -11.73 7.16 1.65
CA ARG A 171 -13.19 7.20 1.58
C ARG A 171 -13.80 7.56 2.93
N GLU A 172 -13.38 6.89 4.00
CA GLU A 172 -13.87 7.15 5.36
C GLU A 172 -13.54 8.59 5.81
N SER A 173 -12.34 9.08 5.51
CA SER A 173 -11.92 10.46 5.83
C SER A 173 -12.76 11.51 5.09
N LEU A 174 -13.07 11.26 3.81
CA LEU A 174 -13.91 12.14 3.00
C LEU A 174 -15.36 12.16 3.48
N LEU A 175 -15.92 10.98 3.82
CA LEU A 175 -17.26 10.87 4.39
C LEU A 175 -17.36 11.58 5.74
N SER A 176 -16.37 11.39 6.61
CA SER A 176 -16.29 12.10 7.90
C SER A 176 -16.22 13.61 7.71
N LYS A 177 -15.40 14.10 6.77
CA LYS A 177 -15.32 15.53 6.45
C LYS A 177 -16.66 16.08 5.95
N ALA A 178 -17.33 15.36 5.06
CA ALA A 178 -18.65 15.74 4.53
C ALA A 178 -19.69 15.85 5.66
N SER A 179 -19.73 14.88 6.58
CA SER A 179 -20.62 14.91 7.74
C SER A 179 -20.33 16.08 8.68
N SER A 180 -19.06 16.36 8.98
CA SER A 180 -18.67 17.48 9.84
C SER A 180 -19.09 18.85 9.26
N LEU A 181 -19.00 19.02 7.94
CA LEU A 181 -19.45 20.25 7.28
C LEU A 181 -20.96 20.41 7.33
N LEU A 182 -21.72 19.32 7.22
CA LEU A 182 -23.17 19.33 7.38
C LEU A 182 -23.60 19.74 8.80
N GLU A 183 -22.91 19.25 9.83
CA GLU A 183 -23.20 19.60 11.22
C GLU A 183 -22.87 21.08 11.52
N LYS A 184 -21.74 21.59 11.03
CA LYS A 184 -21.41 23.02 11.16
C LYS A 184 -22.50 23.91 10.57
N ASN A 185 -22.99 23.58 9.38
CA ASN A 185 -24.08 24.33 8.74
C ASN A 185 -25.40 24.28 9.54
N ARG A 186 -25.71 23.17 10.23
CA ARG A 186 -26.87 23.12 11.13
C ARG A 186 -26.71 24.02 12.35
N ASN A 187 -25.50 24.10 12.91
CA ASN A 187 -25.23 24.94 14.07
C ASN A 187 -25.36 26.43 13.72
N PHE A 188 -24.89 26.86 12.53
CA PHE A 188 -25.12 28.22 12.03
C PHE A 188 -26.61 28.57 11.86
N ILE A 189 -27.43 27.64 11.33
CA ILE A 189 -28.87 27.87 11.16
C ILE A 189 -29.61 27.88 12.52
N THR A 190 -29.04 27.27 13.56
CA THR A 190 -29.64 27.22 14.90
C THR A 190 -29.27 28.46 15.72
N GLU A 191 -28.05 28.99 15.56
CA GLU A 191 -27.64 30.26 16.18
C GLU A 191 -28.31 31.48 15.51
N GLY A 192 -28.49 31.48 14.18
CA GLY A 192 -29.20 32.54 13.46
C GLY A 192 -30.71 32.62 13.77
N ARG A 193 -31.28 31.60 14.42
CA ARG A 193 -32.71 31.56 14.83
C ARG A 193 -32.94 31.89 16.31
N LYS A 194 -31.91 32.39 17.02
CA LYS A 194 -32.03 32.70 18.45
C LYS A 194 -32.42 34.16 18.76
N TRP A 195 -32.53 35.03 17.75
CA TRP A 195 -32.91 36.44 17.93
C TRP A 195 -34.31 36.83 17.50
N ASP A 196 -35.08 35.94 16.89
CA ASP A 196 -36.48 36.21 16.59
C ASP A 196 -37.36 35.07 17.08
N ARG A 197 -37.98 35.28 18.25
CA ARG A 197 -39.36 34.88 18.58
C ARG A 197 -39.68 35.21 20.03
N GLN A 198 -40.22 36.41 20.24
CA GLN A 198 -41.35 36.53 21.15
C GLN A 198 -42.58 35.87 20.49
N SER A 199 -43.18 34.96 21.25
CA SER A 199 -44.46 34.22 21.21
C SER A 199 -45.64 34.84 20.40
N PRO A 200 -46.75 34.11 20.09
CA PRO A 200 -47.33 33.01 20.88
C PRO A 200 -48.02 31.83 20.13
N ARG A 201 -48.44 30.86 20.97
CA ARG A 201 -49.13 29.58 20.76
C ARG A 201 -50.37 29.58 19.84
N ARG A 202 -50.57 28.45 19.14
CA ARG A 202 -51.81 27.69 18.75
C ARG A 202 -51.44 26.85 17.49
N SER A 203 -51.86 25.63 17.20
CA SER A 203 -52.78 24.61 17.75
C SER A 203 -52.46 23.28 17.03
N LEU A 204 -52.92 22.15 17.59
CA LEU A 204 -52.87 20.81 17.00
C LEU A 204 -53.34 20.75 15.54
N GLN A 205 -52.73 19.88 14.72
CA GLN A 205 -53.45 18.83 14.01
C GLN A 205 -52.54 17.72 13.47
N ARG A 206 -53.04 16.50 13.67
CA ARG A 206 -52.46 15.18 13.40
C ARG A 206 -53.17 14.62 12.18
N SER A 207 -52.43 14.22 11.14
CA SER A 207 -52.97 13.25 10.17
C SER A 207 -51.86 12.53 9.41
N ASN A 208 -52.03 11.21 9.40
CA ASN A 208 -51.13 10.16 8.94
C ASN A 208 -50.92 10.18 7.42
N SER A 209 -49.72 9.79 6.97
CA SER A 209 -49.46 9.34 5.59
C SER A 209 -48.76 8.00 5.64
N VAL A 210 -49.32 7.05 4.88
CA VAL A 210 -49.02 5.62 4.88
C VAL A 210 -47.76 5.33 4.06
N GLU A 211 -46.85 4.58 4.68
CA GLU A 211 -45.53 4.18 4.20
C GLU A 211 -45.63 2.96 3.25
N PRO A 212 -44.90 2.90 2.12
CA PRO A 212 -44.85 1.70 1.30
C PRO A 212 -43.93 0.64 1.93
N LEU A 213 -44.48 -0.55 2.15
CA LEU A 213 -43.82 -1.76 2.66
C LEU A 213 -42.49 -2.04 1.96
N ARG A 214 -41.39 -2.08 2.73
CA ARG A 214 -40.16 -2.78 2.36
C ARG A 214 -40.27 -4.26 2.72
N PRO A 215 -39.73 -5.19 1.92
CA PRO A 215 -39.62 -6.58 2.34
C PRO A 215 -38.67 -6.68 3.54
N SER A 216 -39.20 -7.19 4.65
CA SER A 216 -38.44 -7.57 5.83
C SER A 216 -37.47 -8.70 5.50
N VAL A 217 -36.17 -8.39 5.47
CA VAL A 217 -35.11 -9.40 5.48
C VAL A 217 -34.96 -9.93 6.91
N PRO A 218 -34.90 -11.25 7.14
CA PRO A 218 -34.79 -11.82 8.48
C PRO A 218 -33.49 -11.39 9.17
N LYS A 219 -33.61 -10.81 10.35
CA LYS A 219 -32.51 -10.62 11.29
C LYS A 219 -32.22 -11.95 11.98
N THR A 220 -31.13 -12.61 11.58
CA THR A 220 -30.25 -13.41 12.46
C THR A 220 -28.99 -13.83 11.70
N SER A 221 -28.02 -12.93 11.63
CA SER A 221 -26.61 -13.30 11.54
C SER A 221 -25.85 -12.22 12.28
N ARG A 222 -25.29 -12.57 13.43
CA ARG A 222 -24.40 -11.69 14.17
C ARG A 222 -23.21 -11.39 13.25
N SER A 223 -23.23 -10.19 12.67
CA SER A 223 -22.37 -9.80 11.56
C SER A 223 -20.93 -9.70 12.04
N GLY A 224 -20.13 -10.73 11.76
CA GLY A 224 -18.68 -10.66 11.96
C GLY A 224 -18.05 -9.53 11.15
N GLU A 225 -16.85 -9.10 11.55
CA GLU A 225 -16.10 -8.08 10.85
C GLU A 225 -15.47 -8.64 9.56
N THR A 226 -15.48 -7.85 8.48
CA THR A 226 -14.87 -8.26 7.20
C THR A 226 -13.73 -7.32 6.83
N LEU A 227 -12.63 -7.91 6.34
CA LEU A 227 -11.45 -7.24 5.85
C LEU A 227 -11.06 -7.79 4.48
N ILE A 228 -10.62 -6.93 3.57
CA ILE A 228 -10.11 -7.32 2.25
C ILE A 228 -8.64 -6.90 2.18
N LEU A 229 -7.76 -7.86 1.88
CA LEU A 229 -6.33 -7.67 1.74
C LEU A 229 -5.85 -8.17 0.37
N ASP A 230 -4.68 -7.70 -0.03
CA ASP A 230 -3.91 -8.31 -1.12
C ASP A 230 -3.55 -9.77 -0.75
N THR A 231 -3.70 -10.69 -1.69
CA THR A 231 -3.57 -12.13 -1.45
C THR A 231 -2.16 -12.51 -1.01
N ASP A 232 -1.12 -11.98 -1.65
CA ASP A 232 0.27 -12.31 -1.31
C ASP A 232 0.62 -11.89 0.12
N VAL A 233 -0.09 -10.89 0.61
CA VAL A 233 0.21 -10.20 1.86
C VAL A 233 -0.52 -10.86 2.98
N PHE A 234 -1.77 -11.25 2.72
CA PHE A 234 -2.46 -12.18 3.58
C PHE A 234 -1.69 -13.49 3.71
N LEU A 235 -1.20 -14.06 2.61
CA LEU A 235 -0.40 -15.29 2.64
C LEU A 235 0.90 -15.10 3.45
N TYR A 236 1.61 -13.99 3.27
CA TYR A 236 2.79 -13.67 4.05
C TYR A 236 2.47 -13.50 5.53
N LEU A 237 1.44 -12.71 5.86
CA LEU A 237 0.98 -12.48 7.22
C LEU A 237 0.64 -13.82 7.91
N LYS A 238 -0.13 -14.66 7.25
CA LYS A 238 -0.57 -15.95 7.77
C LYS A 238 0.58 -16.95 7.96
N LYS A 239 1.53 -17.00 7.03
CA LYS A 239 2.59 -18.04 7.02
C LYS A 239 3.90 -17.62 7.69
N LYS A 240 4.20 -16.33 7.75
CA LYS A 240 5.51 -15.81 8.20
C LYS A 240 5.42 -14.96 9.46
N CYS A 241 4.29 -14.29 9.73
CA CYS A 241 4.14 -13.47 10.92
C CYS A 241 3.58 -14.28 12.09
N LYS A 242 4.42 -14.64 13.05
CA LYS A 242 3.99 -15.30 14.31
C LYS A 242 2.94 -14.49 15.08
N SER A 243 3.02 -13.17 14.98
CA SER A 243 2.06 -12.25 15.60
C SER A 243 0.63 -12.46 15.12
N TYR A 244 0.41 -12.89 13.88
CA TYR A 244 -0.93 -13.16 13.35
C TYR A 244 -1.62 -14.26 14.16
N GLU A 245 -0.97 -15.40 14.33
CA GLU A 245 -1.51 -16.52 15.09
C GLU A 245 -1.68 -16.17 16.58
N SER A 246 -0.71 -15.43 17.16
CA SER A 246 -0.81 -14.94 18.53
C SER A 246 -2.04 -14.04 18.73
N ILE A 247 -2.31 -13.10 17.81
CA ILE A 247 -3.48 -12.23 17.88
C ILE A 247 -4.77 -13.05 17.85
N LEU A 248 -4.89 -14.02 16.92
CA LEU A 248 -6.10 -14.84 16.83
C LEU A 248 -6.36 -15.64 18.12
N LYS A 249 -5.30 -16.22 18.69
CA LYS A 249 -5.36 -16.98 19.94
C LYS A 249 -5.72 -16.09 21.14
N SER A 250 -5.07 -14.94 21.28
CA SER A 250 -5.27 -14.03 22.42
C SER A 250 -6.68 -13.43 22.46
N PHE A 251 -7.30 -13.19 21.30
CA PHE A 251 -8.64 -12.62 21.23
C PHE A 251 -9.77 -13.66 21.06
N HIS A 252 -9.41 -14.95 21.00
CA HIS A 252 -10.33 -16.07 20.76
C HIS A 252 -11.23 -15.85 19.54
N VAL A 253 -10.63 -15.52 18.40
CA VAL A 253 -11.36 -15.26 17.15
C VAL A 253 -11.00 -16.28 16.09
N LEU A 254 -11.98 -16.58 15.24
CA LEU A 254 -11.85 -17.40 14.05
C LEU A 254 -11.83 -16.50 12.82
N CYS A 255 -10.95 -16.83 11.87
CA CYS A 255 -10.87 -16.15 10.58
C CYS A 255 -11.22 -17.13 9.46
N GLN A 256 -12.24 -16.82 8.68
CA GLN A 256 -12.56 -17.53 7.45
C GLN A 256 -12.07 -16.71 6.26
N GLU A 257 -11.24 -17.31 5.40
CA GLU A 257 -10.70 -16.65 4.21
C GLU A 257 -11.42 -17.11 2.94
N ARG A 258 -11.61 -16.17 2.01
CA ARG A 258 -12.05 -16.42 0.64
C ARG A 258 -11.08 -15.70 -0.29
N VAL A 259 -10.37 -16.47 -1.11
CA VAL A 259 -9.42 -15.94 -2.10
C VAL A 259 -10.17 -15.69 -3.40
N ASP A 260 -10.07 -14.48 -3.92
CA ASP A 260 -10.63 -14.04 -5.21
C ASP A 260 -9.53 -13.34 -6.01
N GLY A 261 -8.78 -14.12 -6.78
CA GLY A 261 -7.66 -13.64 -7.58
C GLY A 261 -6.56 -13.01 -6.72
N GLU A 262 -6.33 -11.70 -6.91
CA GLU A 262 -5.31 -10.91 -6.21
C GLU A 262 -5.77 -10.41 -4.84
N LEU A 263 -7.05 -10.60 -4.48
CA LEU A 263 -7.61 -10.15 -3.22
C LEU A 263 -8.08 -11.33 -2.38
N THR A 264 -7.83 -11.25 -1.08
CA THR A 264 -8.37 -12.18 -0.09
C THR A 264 -9.31 -11.46 0.85
N THR A 265 -10.54 -11.94 0.92
CA THR A 265 -11.53 -11.50 1.91
C THR A 265 -11.43 -12.37 3.15
N ILE A 266 -11.33 -11.73 4.31
CA ILE A 266 -11.20 -12.37 5.63
C ILE A 266 -12.42 -11.97 6.45
N CYS A 267 -13.22 -12.96 6.84
CA CYS A 267 -14.32 -12.83 7.78
C CYS A 267 -13.83 -13.19 9.17
N ILE A 268 -13.86 -12.22 10.08
CA ILE A 268 -13.44 -12.35 11.47
C ILE A 268 -14.70 -12.55 12.31
N GLN A 269 -14.75 -13.68 12.99
CA GLN A 269 -15.88 -14.06 13.83
C GLN A 269 -15.36 -14.46 15.20
N ASN A 270 -16.13 -14.16 16.23
CA ASN A 270 -15.79 -14.65 17.54
C ASN A 270 -15.92 -16.17 17.64
N ALA A 271 -14.98 -16.83 18.32
CA ALA A 271 -15.08 -18.26 18.57
C ALA A 271 -16.25 -18.61 19.49
N TYR A 272 -16.69 -17.66 20.33
CA TYR A 272 -17.78 -17.87 21.28
C TYR A 272 -18.88 -16.83 21.12
N ALA A 273 -20.14 -17.27 21.14
CA ALA A 273 -21.30 -16.38 21.10
C ALA A 273 -21.43 -15.47 22.35
N VAL A 274 -20.62 -15.65 23.39
CA VAL A 274 -20.70 -14.89 24.67
C VAL A 274 -19.37 -14.18 24.97
N SER A 275 -18.58 -13.90 23.95
CA SER A 275 -17.36 -13.13 24.10
C SER A 275 -17.59 -11.64 24.36
N LEU A 276 -16.55 -10.97 24.86
CA LEU A 276 -16.57 -9.50 25.02
C LEU A 276 -16.93 -8.81 23.70
N PRO A 277 -17.81 -7.81 23.73
CA PRO A 277 -18.04 -6.95 22.58
C PRO A 277 -16.69 -6.31 22.17
N ASN A 278 -16.50 -6.10 20.86
CA ASN A 278 -15.34 -5.46 20.23
C ASN A 278 -14.07 -6.29 19.91
N ASN A 279 -13.96 -7.58 20.26
CA ASN A 279 -12.76 -8.36 19.90
C ASN A 279 -12.54 -8.43 18.37
N GLU A 280 -13.60 -8.65 17.59
CA GLU A 280 -13.54 -8.69 16.13
C GLU A 280 -13.03 -7.38 15.53
N THR A 281 -13.54 -6.25 16.04
CA THR A 281 -13.11 -4.89 15.67
C THR A 281 -11.64 -4.64 16.00
N ASN A 282 -11.19 -5.05 17.18
CA ASN A 282 -9.80 -4.88 17.62
C ASN A 282 -8.85 -5.73 16.75
N VAL A 283 -9.21 -6.99 16.50
CA VAL A 283 -8.42 -7.89 15.64
C VAL A 283 -8.37 -7.35 14.22
N LYS A 284 -9.50 -6.90 13.66
CA LYS A 284 -9.54 -6.25 12.35
C LYS A 284 -8.54 -5.10 12.28
N LYS A 285 -8.54 -4.22 13.27
CA LYS A 285 -7.63 -3.07 13.33
C LYS A 285 -6.16 -3.51 13.39
N LEU A 286 -5.83 -4.50 14.22
CA LEU A 286 -4.47 -5.03 14.32
C LEU A 286 -4.00 -5.68 13.01
N ILE A 287 -4.86 -6.45 12.35
CA ILE A 287 -4.55 -7.05 11.04
C ILE A 287 -4.40 -5.95 9.96
N GLU A 288 -5.23 -4.91 9.99
CA GLU A 288 -5.09 -3.73 9.11
C GLU A 288 -3.76 -3.00 9.36
N GLU A 289 -3.31 -2.85 10.61
CA GLU A 289 -2.03 -2.24 10.95
C GLU A 289 -0.83 -3.09 10.50
N LEU A 290 -0.86 -4.41 10.76
CA LEU A 290 0.19 -5.32 10.31
C LEU A 290 0.28 -5.38 8.78
N SER A 291 -0.85 -5.54 8.10
CA SER A 291 -0.89 -5.55 6.64
C SER A 291 -0.41 -4.23 6.05
N HIS A 292 -0.65 -3.11 6.73
CA HIS A 292 -0.12 -1.82 6.33
C HIS A 292 1.40 -1.75 6.41
N VAL A 293 2.02 -2.28 7.48
CA VAL A 293 3.49 -2.34 7.59
C VAL A 293 4.08 -3.22 6.48
N LEU A 294 3.50 -4.42 6.30
CA LEU A 294 3.89 -5.35 5.24
C LEU A 294 3.75 -4.73 3.84
N HIS A 295 2.80 -3.78 3.65
CA HIS A 295 2.66 -2.96 2.45
C HIS A 295 3.94 -2.32 1.94
N PHE A 296 4.76 -1.84 2.86
CA PHE A 296 5.95 -1.08 2.51
C PHE A 296 7.21 -1.92 2.54
N GLU A 297 7.23 -2.96 3.37
CA GLU A 297 8.39 -3.82 3.57
C GLU A 297 8.52 -4.89 2.51
N LEU A 298 7.41 -5.53 2.13
CA LEU A 298 7.48 -6.71 1.27
C LEU A 298 7.72 -6.34 -0.19
N ARG A 299 8.50 -7.19 -0.84
CA ARG A 299 8.82 -7.17 -2.26
C ARG A 299 8.57 -8.55 -2.85
N LYS A 300 8.25 -8.56 -4.13
CA LYS A 300 7.96 -9.76 -4.90
C LYS A 300 8.99 -9.89 -6.01
N GLU A 301 9.53 -11.08 -6.13
CA GLU A 301 10.42 -11.50 -7.21
C GLU A 301 9.87 -12.78 -7.81
N THR A 302 9.67 -12.80 -9.12
CA THR A 302 9.10 -13.97 -9.80
C THR A 302 10.16 -14.69 -10.63
N ILE A 303 10.14 -16.02 -10.57
CA ILE A 303 10.90 -16.92 -11.45
C ILE A 303 9.91 -17.54 -12.42
N ASN A 304 10.06 -17.24 -13.71
CA ASN A 304 9.21 -17.81 -14.75
C ASN A 304 9.55 -19.31 -14.95
N LEU A 305 8.51 -20.15 -14.94
CA LEU A 305 8.58 -21.59 -15.24
C LEU A 305 7.95 -21.92 -16.60
N GLU A 306 7.22 -21.00 -17.22
CA GLU A 306 6.62 -21.19 -18.53
C GLU A 306 7.70 -21.44 -19.60
N GLY A 307 7.42 -22.39 -20.50
CA GLY A 307 8.38 -22.83 -21.52
C GLY A 307 9.55 -23.70 -21.01
N LYS A 308 9.72 -23.89 -19.69
CA LYS A 308 10.79 -24.73 -19.13
C LYS A 308 10.44 -26.22 -19.13
N GLU A 309 11.46 -27.06 -19.36
CA GLU A 309 11.36 -28.51 -19.26
C GLU A 309 11.02 -28.96 -17.82
N ALA A 310 10.37 -30.13 -17.69
CA ALA A 310 9.98 -30.68 -16.39
C ALA A 310 11.18 -30.87 -15.45
N ARG A 311 12.34 -31.30 -15.97
CA ARG A 311 13.58 -31.45 -15.20
C ARG A 311 14.08 -30.11 -14.68
N GLU A 312 14.02 -29.07 -15.50
CA GLU A 312 14.44 -27.72 -15.11
C GLU A 312 13.51 -27.15 -14.04
N LYS A 313 12.19 -27.27 -14.22
CA LYS A 313 11.18 -26.88 -13.20
C LYS A 313 11.43 -27.59 -11.87
N ARG A 314 11.74 -28.89 -11.89
CA ARG A 314 12.07 -29.67 -10.68
C ARG A 314 13.35 -29.15 -10.03
N ASN A 315 14.39 -28.87 -10.79
CA ASN A 315 15.66 -28.33 -10.28
C ASN A 315 15.47 -26.98 -9.59
N ILE A 316 14.65 -26.09 -10.15
CA ILE A 316 14.35 -24.79 -9.56
C ILE A 316 13.62 -24.96 -8.21
N ASN A 317 12.60 -25.82 -8.15
CA ASN A 317 11.87 -26.08 -6.90
C ASN A 317 12.80 -26.65 -5.81
N VAL A 318 13.63 -27.65 -6.15
CA VAL A 318 14.59 -28.22 -5.19
C VAL A 318 15.60 -27.17 -4.70
N ALA A 319 16.08 -26.28 -5.57
CA ALA A 319 16.98 -25.19 -5.15
C ALA A 319 16.28 -24.21 -4.19
N CYS A 320 15.00 -23.91 -4.43
CA CYS A 320 14.20 -23.07 -3.55
C CYS A 320 13.98 -23.73 -2.17
N GLU A 321 13.66 -25.02 -2.13
CA GLU A 321 13.52 -25.79 -0.88
C GLU A 321 14.82 -25.80 -0.08
N GLN A 322 15.97 -26.05 -0.74
CA GLN A 322 17.28 -26.07 -0.10
C GLN A 322 17.64 -24.75 0.59
N LEU A 323 17.22 -23.63 0.00
CA LEU A 323 17.50 -22.30 0.52
C LEU A 323 16.46 -21.81 1.54
N SER A 324 15.32 -22.49 1.68
CA SER A 324 14.21 -22.05 2.54
C SER A 324 14.60 -21.95 4.02
N SER A 325 15.48 -22.83 4.50
CA SER A 325 15.96 -22.81 5.89
C SER A 325 16.88 -21.61 6.18
N LYS A 326 17.68 -21.19 5.19
CA LYS A 326 18.60 -20.06 5.29
C LYS A 326 17.87 -18.71 5.26
N TYR A 327 16.70 -18.66 4.63
CA TYR A 327 15.88 -17.46 4.48
C TYR A 327 14.49 -17.64 5.10
N PRO A 328 14.37 -17.74 6.44
CA PRO A 328 13.11 -18.09 7.10
C PRO A 328 12.00 -17.05 6.86
N GLN A 329 12.38 -15.78 6.64
CA GLN A 329 11.47 -14.67 6.36
C GLN A 329 11.05 -14.57 4.88
N VAL A 330 11.59 -15.43 4.00
CA VAL A 330 11.15 -15.46 2.59
C VAL A 330 10.01 -16.47 2.46
N LEU A 331 8.88 -16.00 1.95
CA LEU A 331 7.76 -16.82 1.52
C LEU A 331 7.97 -17.22 0.06
N ILE A 332 7.83 -18.51 -0.22
CA ILE A 332 7.90 -19.05 -1.57
C ILE A 332 6.50 -19.56 -1.89
N ASN A 333 5.96 -19.09 -3.01
CA ASN A 333 4.67 -19.52 -3.53
C ASN A 333 4.86 -20.06 -4.94
N SER A 334 4.85 -21.39 -5.07
CA SER A 334 5.04 -22.06 -6.36
C SER A 334 3.70 -22.28 -7.06
N CYS A 335 3.60 -21.80 -8.30
CA CYS A 335 2.48 -22.03 -9.22
C CYS A 335 2.95 -22.84 -10.44
N LYS A 336 2.00 -23.22 -11.32
CA LYS A 336 2.32 -24.00 -12.53
C LYS A 336 3.21 -23.24 -13.52
N THR A 337 3.02 -21.93 -13.63
CA THR A 337 3.70 -21.07 -14.61
C THR A 337 4.87 -20.28 -14.03
N HIS A 338 4.94 -20.12 -12.71
CA HIS A 338 5.97 -19.31 -12.07
C HIS A 338 6.14 -19.65 -10.59
N ILE A 339 7.22 -19.17 -9.97
CA ILE A 339 7.44 -19.19 -8.53
C ILE A 339 7.58 -17.76 -8.05
N ASP A 340 6.78 -17.37 -7.07
CA ASP A 340 6.86 -16.08 -6.41
C ASP A 340 7.68 -16.17 -5.13
N ILE A 341 8.61 -15.23 -4.99
CA ILE A 341 9.50 -15.07 -3.85
C ILE A 341 9.11 -13.75 -3.19
N ILE A 342 8.54 -13.84 -2.00
CA ILE A 342 7.96 -12.70 -1.28
C ILE A 342 8.71 -12.51 0.05
N GLY A 343 9.16 -11.30 0.33
CA GLY A 343 9.92 -10.99 1.55
C GLY A 343 10.52 -9.59 1.50
N SER A 344 11.49 -9.28 2.36
CA SER A 344 12.21 -8.00 2.28
C SER A 344 12.96 -7.87 0.95
N SER A 345 13.22 -6.65 0.48
CA SER A 345 13.97 -6.42 -0.77
C SER A 345 15.36 -7.06 -0.75
N SER A 346 16.02 -7.13 0.40
CA SER A 346 17.36 -7.73 0.50
C SER A 346 17.31 -9.24 0.45
N ASP A 347 16.33 -9.84 1.13
CA ASP A 347 16.24 -11.29 1.26
C ASP A 347 15.75 -11.92 -0.03
N THR A 348 14.71 -11.34 -0.65
CA THR A 348 14.17 -11.79 -1.96
C THR A 348 15.25 -11.78 -3.03
N TYR A 349 16.01 -10.69 -3.14
CA TYR A 349 17.12 -10.60 -4.09
C TYR A 349 18.23 -11.63 -3.81
N SER A 350 18.67 -11.73 -2.55
CA SER A 350 19.73 -12.66 -2.17
C SER A 350 19.31 -14.11 -2.41
N PHE A 351 18.07 -14.45 -2.06
CA PHE A 351 17.47 -15.74 -2.30
C PHE A 351 17.46 -16.08 -3.79
N LYS A 352 16.88 -15.21 -4.64
CA LYS A 352 16.84 -15.41 -6.10
C LYS A 352 18.23 -15.59 -6.68
N LYS A 353 19.20 -14.77 -6.26
CA LYS A 353 20.59 -14.86 -6.71
C LYS A 353 21.23 -16.20 -6.33
N GLU A 354 20.98 -16.71 -5.14
CA GLU A 354 21.50 -18.00 -4.69
C GLU A 354 20.84 -19.18 -5.42
N VAL A 355 19.52 -19.11 -5.68
CA VAL A 355 18.82 -20.09 -6.53
C VAL A 355 19.51 -20.16 -7.90
N MET A 356 19.72 -19.01 -8.55
CA MET A 356 20.38 -18.95 -9.87
C MET A 356 21.83 -19.50 -9.83
N LYS A 357 22.54 -19.30 -8.72
CA LYS A 357 23.88 -19.86 -8.51
C LYS A 357 23.86 -21.39 -8.42
N LEU A 358 22.92 -21.97 -7.66
CA LEU A 358 22.77 -23.41 -7.52
C LEU A 358 22.43 -24.09 -8.86
N LEU A 359 21.59 -23.45 -9.66
CA LEU A 359 21.24 -23.97 -10.99
C LEU A 359 22.44 -24.05 -11.92
N ARG A 360 23.32 -23.02 -11.93
CA ARG A 360 24.55 -23.03 -12.73
C ARG A 360 25.53 -24.12 -12.34
N GLN A 361 25.56 -24.50 -11.06
CA GLN A 361 26.42 -25.57 -10.55
C GLN A 361 25.93 -26.97 -10.95
N ARG A 362 24.62 -27.15 -11.10
CA ARG A 362 24.02 -28.43 -11.52
C ARG A 362 24.06 -28.69 -13.03
N VAL A 363 24.28 -27.67 -13.86
CA VAL A 363 24.45 -27.84 -15.32
C VAL A 363 25.88 -28.26 -15.68
N ARG A 364 26.85 -28.10 -14.77
CA ARG A 364 28.26 -28.47 -14.96
C ARG A 364 28.61 -29.87 -14.42
N LYS A 365 27.62 -30.60 -13.89
CA LYS A 365 27.71 -32.02 -13.52
C LYS A 365 26.73 -32.77 -14.39
#